data_AF-A0A523WC39-F1
#
_entry.id   AF-A0A523WC39-F1
#
_cell.length_a   1.000
_cell.length_b   1.000
_cell.length_c   1.000
_cell.angle_alpha   90.00
_cell.angle_beta   90.00
_cell.angle_gamma   90.00
#
_symmetry.space_group_name_H-M   'P 1'
#
loop_
_entity.id
_entity.type
_entity.pdbx_description
1 polymer ?
#
loop_
_entity_poly.entity_id
_entity_poly.type
_entity_poly.pdbx_seq_one_letter_code
_entity_poly.pdbx_strand_id
1 'polypeptide(L)'
;RSTRLRILMCGRLIEKKGFAYGMKAFARLLKKHANTELRIVGGGPLRLKLELLAKILRLGESVSICGEKEPKDIPREIWDDLGRRGRKVVEEKFNISKQVQKLERIYQTLIDEHFG
;
A
#
# COMPACT_ATOMS: atom_id res chain seq x y z
N ARG A 1 15.89 25.68 -0.55
CA ARG A 1 15.87 24.24 -0.90
C ARG A 1 14.47 23.91 -1.41
N SER A 2 14.31 23.49 -2.67
CA SER A 2 13.02 22.97 -3.14
C SER A 2 12.79 21.61 -2.47
N THR A 3 11.91 21.55 -1.47
CA THR A 3 11.55 20.32 -0.77
C THR A 3 10.65 19.48 -1.68
N ARG A 4 11.15 18.35 -2.17
CA ARG A 4 10.31 17.32 -2.82
C ARG A 4 9.44 16.64 -1.77
N LEU A 5 8.15 16.50 -2.05
CA LEU A 5 7.24 15.75 -1.19
C LEU A 5 7.47 14.24 -1.40
N ARG A 6 7.84 13.54 -0.32
CA ARG A 6 8.08 12.09 -0.33
C ARG A 6 6.88 11.33 0.19
N ILE A 7 6.33 10.45 -0.64
CA ILE A 7 5.33 9.45 -0.27
C ILE A 7 6.06 8.16 0.10
N LEU A 8 5.76 7.60 1.27
CA LEU A 8 6.36 6.34 1.75
C LEU A 8 5.31 5.22 1.76
N MET A 9 5.66 4.08 1.18
CA MET A 9 4.94 2.81 1.35
C MET A 9 5.89 1.79 1.96
N CYS A 10 5.42 1.04 2.95
CA CYS A 10 6.29 0.13 3.68
C CYS A 10 5.63 -1.18 4.08
N GLY A 11 6.39 -2.27 4.02
CA GLY A 11 5.99 -3.61 4.45
C GLY A 11 6.43 -4.71 3.49
N ARG A 12 6.02 -5.95 3.79
CA ARG A 12 6.35 -7.10 2.94
C ARG A 12 5.80 -6.92 1.53
N LEU A 13 6.63 -7.08 0.51
CA LEU A 13 6.27 -6.94 -0.91
C LEU A 13 5.42 -8.14 -1.38
N ILE A 14 4.15 -8.12 -0.99
CA ILE A 14 3.11 -9.10 -1.32
C ILE A 14 1.85 -8.37 -1.78
N GLU A 15 0.97 -9.09 -2.48
CA GLU A 15 -0.15 -8.49 -3.22
C GLU A 15 -1.11 -7.71 -2.31
N LYS A 16 -1.45 -8.29 -1.16
CA LYS A 16 -2.35 -7.67 -0.16
C LYS A 16 -1.86 -6.34 0.42
N LYS A 17 -0.58 -5.98 0.22
CA LYS A 17 -0.03 -4.67 0.66
C LYS A 17 -0.22 -3.56 -0.37
N GLY A 18 -0.67 -3.91 -1.57
CA GLY A 18 -1.19 -2.96 -2.54
C GLY A 18 -0.16 -2.03 -3.21
N PHE A 19 1.14 -2.36 -3.16
CA PHE A 19 2.20 -1.56 -3.79
C PHE A 19 1.95 -1.28 -5.29
N ALA A 20 1.46 -2.28 -6.03
CA ALA A 20 1.14 -2.11 -7.45
C ALA A 20 0.04 -1.05 -7.67
N TYR A 21 -0.99 -1.02 -6.83
CA TYR A 21 -2.04 0.00 -6.88
C TYR A 21 -1.48 1.38 -6.53
N GLY A 22 -0.64 1.45 -5.49
CA GLY A 22 0.06 2.67 -5.11
C GLY A 22 0.91 3.26 -6.23
N MET A 23 1.69 2.42 -6.93
CA MET A 23 2.50 2.85 -8.07
C MET A 23 1.66 3.33 -9.25
N LYS A 24 0.57 2.63 -9.59
CA LYS A 24 -0.36 3.07 -10.65
C LYS A 24 -1.02 4.41 -10.30
N ALA A 25 -1.41 4.60 -9.04
CA ALA A 25 -1.95 5.88 -8.57
C ALA A 25 -0.89 6.98 -8.62
N PHE A 26 0.33 6.70 -8.18
CA PHE A 26 1.46 7.63 -8.22
C PHE A 26 1.81 8.05 -9.64
N ALA A 27 1.80 7.13 -10.62
CA ALA A 27 2.03 7.48 -12.03
C ALA A 27 1.01 8.51 -12.56
N ARG A 28 -0.23 8.50 -12.07
CA ARG A 28 -1.24 9.53 -12.40
C ARG A 28 -0.97 10.85 -11.67
N LEU A 29 -0.51 10.78 -10.43
CA LEU A 29 -0.17 11.94 -9.61
C LEU A 29 1.03 12.71 -10.17
N LEU A 30 2.07 11.99 -10.61
CA LEU A 30 3.31 12.57 -11.12
C LEU A 30 3.08 13.49 -12.33
N LYS A 31 2.05 13.21 -13.14
CA LYS A 31 1.62 14.08 -14.26
C LYS A 31 1.14 15.46 -13.81
N LYS A 32 0.62 15.58 -12.59
CA LYS A 32 0.08 16.83 -12.01
C LYS A 32 1.04 17.47 -11.02
N HIS A 33 1.89 16.67 -10.37
CA HIS A 33 2.78 17.11 -9.31
C HIS A 33 4.19 16.55 -9.54
N ALA A 34 4.96 17.21 -10.41
CA ALA A 34 6.31 16.80 -10.78
C ALA A 34 7.33 16.82 -9.62
N ASN A 35 7.05 17.58 -8.55
CA ASN A 35 7.91 17.69 -7.37
C ASN A 35 7.56 16.65 -6.28
N THR A 36 7.23 15.42 -6.70
CA THR A 36 6.87 14.32 -5.80
C THR A 36 7.73 13.08 -6.06
N GLU A 37 7.96 12.29 -5.02
CA GLU A 37 8.68 11.02 -5.10
C GLU A 37 7.96 9.94 -4.28
N LEU A 38 8.03 8.69 -4.75
CA LEU A 38 7.50 7.53 -4.05
C LEU A 38 8.66 6.63 -3.60
N ARG A 39 8.69 6.32 -2.32
CA ARG A 39 9.64 5.37 -1.73
C ARG A 39 8.90 4.14 -1.23
N ILE A 40 9.30 2.97 -1.70
CA ILE A 40 8.80 1.68 -1.26
C ILE A 40 9.90 1.01 -0.45
N VAL A 41 9.62 0.60 0.78
CA VAL A 41 10.58 -0.06 1.67
C VAL A 41 10.05 -1.44 2.06
N GLY A 42 10.89 -2.45 1.91
CA GLY A 42 10.61 -3.82 2.31
C GLY A 42 11.12 -4.87 1.32
N GLY A 43 11.08 -6.13 1.75
CA GLY A 43 11.43 -7.31 0.97
C GLY A 43 10.21 -8.17 0.66
N GLY A 44 10.35 -9.08 -0.30
CA GLY A 44 9.30 -10.06 -0.61
C GLY A 44 9.29 -10.49 -2.08
N PRO A 45 8.47 -11.52 -2.38
CA PRO A 45 8.47 -12.19 -3.69
C PRO A 45 8.03 -11.27 -4.84
N LEU A 46 7.31 -10.18 -4.58
CA LEU A 46 6.87 -9.26 -5.64
C LEU A 46 7.92 -8.19 -6.01
N ARG A 47 9.11 -8.20 -5.41
CA ARG A 47 10.19 -7.23 -5.68
C ARG A 47 10.40 -7.01 -7.19
N LEU A 48 10.73 -8.06 -7.92
CA LEU A 48 10.99 -8.01 -9.37
C LEU A 48 9.77 -7.53 -10.16
N LYS A 49 8.56 -7.96 -9.77
CA LYS A 49 7.31 -7.52 -10.42
C LYS A 49 7.07 -6.01 -10.24
N LEU A 50 7.38 -5.47 -9.06
CA LEU A 50 7.25 -4.04 -8.79
C LEU A 50 8.31 -3.22 -9.52
N GLU A 51 9.55 -3.71 -9.61
CA GLU A 51 10.60 -3.07 -10.42
C GLU A 51 10.24 -3.04 -11.91
N LEU A 52 9.70 -4.14 -12.44
CA LEU A 52 9.19 -4.17 -13.82
C LEU A 52 8.02 -3.20 -14.01
N LEU A 53 7.10 -3.12 -13.04
CA LEU A 53 5.99 -2.17 -13.08
C LEU A 53 6.49 -0.72 -13.09
N ALA A 54 7.56 -0.39 -12.36
CA ALA A 54 8.16 0.94 -12.39
C ALA A 54 8.65 1.31 -13.79
N LYS A 55 9.28 0.36 -14.48
CA LYS A 55 9.75 0.51 -15.87
C LYS A 55 8.59 0.70 -16.83
N ILE A 56 7.56 -0.14 -16.75
CA ILE A 56 6.35 -0.06 -17.60
C ILE A 56 5.65 1.28 -17.43
N LEU A 57 5.53 1.77 -16.19
CA LEU A 57 4.90 3.05 -15.88
C LEU A 57 5.80 4.26 -16.16
N ARG A 58 7.05 4.06 -16.63
CA ARG A 58 8.05 5.10 -16.91
C ARG A 58 8.28 6.03 -15.72
N LEU A 59 8.35 5.44 -14.53
CA LEU A 59 8.45 6.18 -13.27
C LEU A 59 9.86 6.68 -12.96
N GLY A 60 10.88 6.14 -13.63
CA GLY A 60 12.27 6.61 -13.55
C GLY A 60 12.76 6.78 -12.11
N GLU A 61 13.45 7.90 -11.86
CA GLU A 61 14.00 8.26 -10.55
C GLU A 61 12.94 8.75 -9.54
N SER A 62 11.71 9.00 -9.99
CA SER A 62 10.61 9.41 -9.10
C SER A 62 10.13 8.27 -8.20
N VAL A 63 10.55 7.02 -8.44
CA VAL A 63 10.26 5.87 -7.58
C VAL A 63 11.52 5.13 -7.18
N SER A 64 11.65 4.87 -5.88
CA SER A 64 12.71 4.02 -5.33
C SER A 64 12.12 2.85 -4.56
N ILE A 65 12.53 1.64 -4.92
CA ILE A 65 12.21 0.42 -4.17
C ILE A 65 13.47 0.06 -3.38
N CYS A 66 13.46 0.34 -2.08
CA CYS A 66 14.53 -0.03 -1.16
C CYS A 66 14.27 -1.43 -0.61
N GLY A 67 15.33 -2.21 -0.37
CA GLY A 67 15.22 -3.52 0.28
C GLY A 67 14.69 -3.39 1.71
N GLU A 68 14.77 -4.48 2.46
CA GLU A 68 14.54 -4.42 3.91
C GLU A 68 15.56 -3.44 4.50
N LYS A 69 15.06 -2.37 5.11
CA LYS A 69 15.89 -1.43 5.86
C LYS A 69 15.99 -1.94 7.28
N GLU A 70 17.20 -1.90 7.83
CA GLU A 70 17.37 -2.11 9.26
C GLU A 70 16.60 -1.04 10.05
N PRO A 71 16.05 -1.37 11.23
CA PRO A 71 15.28 -0.44 12.07
C PRO A 71 15.99 0.89 12.38
N LYS A 72 17.31 0.96 12.22
CA LYS A 72 18.14 2.17 12.43
C LYS A 72 17.93 3.26 11.38
N ASP A 73 17.42 2.93 10.19
CA ASP A 73 17.33 3.88 9.07
C ASP A 73 16.08 4.76 9.08
N ILE A 74 15.07 4.38 9.88
CA ILE A 74 13.81 5.09 10.00
C ILE A 74 13.51 5.17 11.50
N PRO A 75 13.48 6.39 12.08
CA PRO A 75 13.19 6.58 13.50
C PRO A 75 11.96 5.77 13.96
N ARG A 76 12.07 5.11 15.10
CA ARG A 76 11.01 4.22 15.64
C ARG A 76 9.69 4.95 15.82
N GLU A 77 9.72 6.23 16.17
CA GLU A 77 8.56 7.12 16.24
C GLU A 77 7.77 7.20 14.92
N ILE A 78 8.46 7.22 13.76
CA ILE A 78 7.81 7.25 12.44
C ILE A 78 7.10 5.92 12.18
N TRP A 79 7.71 4.81 12.57
CA TRP A 79 7.09 3.49 12.47
C TRP A 79 5.87 3.34 13.36
N ASP A 80 5.98 3.82 14.60
CA ASP A 80 4.91 3.74 15.58
C ASP A 80 3.72 4.61 15.16
N ASP A 81 3.97 5.82 14.65
CA ASP A 81 2.91 6.69 14.10
C ASP A 81 2.27 6.08 12.86
N LEU A 82 3.07 5.59 11.89
CA LEU A 82 2.56 4.95 10.68
C LEU A 82 1.69 3.73 11.03
N GLY A 83 2.17 2.88 11.94
CA GLY A 83 1.47 1.70 12.42
C GLY A 83 0.17 2.06 13.13
N ARG A 84 0.19 3.07 14.01
CA ARG A 84 -0.99 3.53 14.77
C ARG A 84 -2.06 4.10 13.85
N ARG A 85 -1.70 4.97 12.90
CA ARG A 85 -2.63 5.53 11.91
C ARG A 85 -3.20 4.45 11.00
N GLY A 86 -2.36 3.54 10.53
CA GLY A 86 -2.78 2.40 9.73
C GLY A 86 -3.80 1.53 10.46
N ARG A 87 -3.52 1.16 11.72
CA ARG A 87 -4.45 0.39 12.56
C ARG A 87 -5.76 1.11 12.80
N LYS A 88 -5.72 2.41 13.12
CA LYS A 88 -6.95 3.21 13.32
C LYS A 88 -7.90 3.12 12.13
N VAL A 89 -7.39 3.28 10.90
CA VAL A 89 -8.22 3.15 9.69
C VAL A 89 -8.77 1.74 9.53
N VAL A 90 -7.99 0.71 9.86
CA VAL A 90 -8.44 -0.69 9.81
C VAL A 90 -9.52 -0.96 10.86
N GLU A 91 -9.35 -0.50 12.09
CA GLU A 91 -10.31 -0.65 13.18
C GLU A 91 -11.62 0.09 12.87
N GLU A 92 -11.54 1.29 12.32
CA GLU A 92 -12.73 2.06 11.92
C GLU A 92 -13.47 1.43 10.74
N LYS A 93 -12.76 0.94 9.71
CA LYS A 93 -13.40 0.48 8.46
C LYS A 93 -13.62 -1.03 8.36
N PHE A 94 -12.83 -1.83 9.07
CA PHE A 94 -12.75 -3.29 8.94
C PHE A 94 -12.83 -4.01 10.31
N ASN A 95 -13.54 -3.46 11.29
CA ASN A 95 -13.79 -4.18 12.55
C ASN A 95 -14.65 -5.42 12.38
N ILE A 96 -14.58 -6.30 13.38
CA ILE A 96 -15.25 -7.59 13.42
C ILE A 96 -16.75 -7.49 13.15
N SER A 97 -17.45 -6.53 13.76
CA SER A 97 -18.90 -6.36 13.57
C SER A 97 -19.24 -6.05 12.11
N LYS A 98 -18.49 -5.17 11.46
CA LYS A 98 -18.67 -4.84 10.04
C LYS A 98 -18.37 -6.02 9.12
N GLN A 99 -17.36 -6.83 9.45
CA GLN A 99 -17.01 -7.98 8.62
C GLN A 99 -17.99 -9.14 8.79
N VAL A 100 -18.46 -9.40 10.01
CA VAL A 100 -19.48 -10.43 10.30
C VAL A 100 -20.75 -10.16 9.50
N GLN A 101 -21.28 -8.93 9.54
CA GLN A 101 -22.46 -8.56 8.75
C GLN A 101 -22.25 -8.73 7.24
N LYS A 102 -21.02 -8.50 6.76
CA LYS A 102 -20.71 -8.64 5.33
C LYS A 102 -20.67 -10.10 4.91
N LEU A 103 -20.11 -10.97 5.75
CA LEU A 103 -20.08 -12.41 5.54
C LEU A 103 -21.48 -13.02 5.63
N GLU A 104 -22.27 -12.63 6.61
CA GLU A 104 -23.66 -13.06 6.79
C GLU A 104 -24.49 -12.81 5.53
N ARG A 105 -24.37 -11.61 4.93
CA ARG A 105 -25.04 -11.30 3.66
C ARG A 105 -24.59 -12.19 2.52
N ILE A 106 -23.28 -12.46 2.41
CA ILE A 106 -22.76 -13.36 1.36
C ILE A 106 -23.35 -14.76 1.55
N TYR A 107 -23.41 -15.26 2.79
CA TYR A 107 -24.00 -16.57 3.07
C TYR A 107 -25.49 -16.60 2.76
N GLN A 108 -26.23 -15.55 3.13
CA GLN A 108 -27.65 -15.45 2.81
C GLN A 108 -27.89 -15.47 1.29
N THR A 109 -27.13 -14.68 0.52
CA THR A 109 -27.24 -14.69 -0.95
C THR A 109 -26.98 -16.08 -1.53
N LEU A 110 -25.96 -16.80 -1.05
CA LEU A 110 -25.67 -18.15 -1.53
C LEU A 110 -26.77 -19.15 -1.18
N ILE A 111 -27.39 -19.02 0.00
CA ILE A 111 -28.52 -19.87 0.41
C ILE A 111 -29.73 -19.58 -0.47
N ASP A 112 -30.06 -18.31 -0.68
CA ASP A 112 -31.19 -17.88 -1.49
C ASP A 112 -31.03 -18.33 -2.95
N GLU A 113 -29.83 -18.28 -3.52
CA GLU A 113 -29.55 -18.76 -4.88
C GLU A 113 -29.67 -20.29 -5.03
N HIS A 114 -29.45 -21.06 -3.97
CA HIS A 114 -29.41 -22.52 -4.03
C HIS A 114 -30.71 -23.20 -3.56
N PHE A 115 -31.47 -22.52 -2.71
CA PHE A 115 -32.69 -23.04 -2.09
C PHE A 115 -33.93 -22.16 -2.30
N GLY A 116 -33.78 -20.99 -2.94
CA GLY A 116 -34.89 -20.07 -3.28
C GLY A 116 -35.49 -20.30 -4.66
#